data_AF-A0A6B1KE32-F1
#
_entry.id   AF-A0A6B1KE32-F1
#
_cell.length_a   1.000
_cell.length_b   1.000
_cell.length_c   1.000
_cell.angle_alpha   90.00
_cell.angle_beta   90.00
_cell.angle_gamma   90.00
#
_symmetry.space_group_name_H-M   'P 1'
#
loop_
_entity.id
_entity.type
_entity.pdbx_description
1 polymer ?
#
loop_
_entity_poly.entity_id
_entity_poly.type
_entity_poly.pdbx_seq_one_letter_code
_entity_poly.pdbx_strand_id
1 'polypeptide(L)'
;PLPPFIVTLGMLNVAFALTHIYSEEQTVSNLPGPLTALGQTFPLGKTDITYGSLVTIALFLLLAYALSSTGWGRHVYALGNSPEAARLNGIRTSRLTIGVYTVAGLLYGVAALLLISRTGVGDPQAGQTDNLDSITAVVLGGTSLFGGRGSVLGTFIGVLIVGVFRNG
;
A
#
# COMPACT_ATOMS: atom_id res chain seq x y z
N PRO A 1 -3.58 -5.39 24.13
CA PRO A 1 -3.95 -4.55 22.96
C PRO A 1 -4.09 -5.47 21.74
N LEU A 2 -5.12 -5.28 20.91
CA LEU A 2 -5.25 -6.06 19.67
C LEU A 2 -4.15 -5.67 18.68
N PRO A 3 -3.49 -6.62 18.01
CA PRO A 3 -2.55 -6.32 16.95
C PRO A 3 -3.18 -5.46 15.85
N PRO A 4 -2.51 -4.39 15.37
CA PRO A 4 -3.00 -3.51 14.32
C PRO A 4 -3.54 -4.22 13.07
N PHE A 5 -2.89 -5.31 12.64
CA PHE A 5 -3.28 -6.02 11.42
C PHE A 5 -4.67 -6.66 11.53
N ILE A 6 -5.08 -7.11 12.72
CA ILE A 6 -6.41 -7.69 12.96
C ILE A 6 -7.47 -6.60 12.80
N VAL A 7 -7.20 -5.41 13.34
CA VAL A 7 -8.11 -4.27 13.26
C VAL A 7 -8.26 -3.78 11.81
N THR A 8 -7.16 -3.72 11.04
CA THR A 8 -7.22 -3.32 9.63
C THR A 8 -7.94 -4.36 8.77
N LEU A 9 -7.79 -5.65 9.06
CA LEU A 9 -8.57 -6.70 8.38
C LEU A 9 -10.06 -6.59 8.70
N GLY A 10 -10.42 -6.31 9.95
CA GLY A 10 -11.81 -6.04 10.32
C GLY A 10 -12.37 -4.82 9.56
N MET A 11 -11.60 -3.73 9.50
CA MET A 11 -11.98 -2.52 8.76
C MET A 11 -12.10 -2.75 7.26
N LEU A 12 -11.25 -3.60 6.67
CA LEU A 12 -11.33 -4.00 5.27
C LEU A 12 -12.66 -4.68 4.96
N ASN A 13 -13.10 -5.63 5.80
CA ASN A 13 -14.38 -6.31 5.62
C ASN A 13 -15.56 -5.34 5.70
N VAL A 14 -15.52 -4.38 6.62
CA VAL A 14 -16.54 -3.32 6.71
C VAL A 14 -16.55 -2.46 5.44
N ALA A 15 -15.37 -2.07 4.94
CA ALA A 15 -15.26 -1.28 3.71
C ALA A 15 -15.75 -2.05 2.46
N PHE A 16 -15.47 -3.35 2.36
CA PHE A 16 -16.02 -4.19 1.30
C PHE A 16 -17.53 -4.33 1.41
N ALA A 17 -18.07 -4.61 2.60
CA ALA A 17 -19.51 -4.69 2.80
C ALA A 17 -20.22 -3.40 2.36
N LEU A 18 -19.67 -2.23 2.72
CA LEU A 18 -20.19 -0.94 2.26
C LEU A 18 -20.08 -0.76 0.74
N THR A 19 -18.95 -1.16 0.15
CA THR A 19 -18.75 -1.11 -1.31
C THR A 19 -19.76 -1.98 -2.03
N HIS A 20 -19.99 -3.22 -1.59
CA HIS A 20 -20.96 -4.14 -2.20
C HIS A 20 -22.40 -3.62 -2.11
N ILE A 21 -22.79 -3.09 -0.96
CA ILE A 21 -24.13 -2.50 -0.77
C ILE A 21 -24.30 -1.29 -1.69
N TYR A 22 -23.30 -0.41 -1.75
CA TYR A 22 -23.37 0.81 -2.55
C TYR A 22 -23.32 0.53 -4.05
N SER A 23 -22.55 -0.47 -4.49
CA SER A 23 -22.40 -0.82 -5.89
C SER A 23 -23.48 -1.76 -6.41
N GLU A 24 -24.36 -2.28 -5.54
CA GLU A 24 -25.32 -3.37 -5.85
C GLU A 24 -24.63 -4.57 -6.53
N GLU A 25 -23.38 -4.84 -6.14
CA GLU A 25 -22.50 -5.85 -6.76
C GLU A 25 -22.24 -5.68 -8.28
N GLN A 26 -22.55 -4.52 -8.84
CA GLN A 26 -22.36 -4.24 -10.27
C GLN A 26 -20.94 -3.79 -10.60
N THR A 27 -20.35 -4.40 -11.62
CA THR A 27 -19.10 -3.93 -12.22
C THR A 27 -19.37 -2.78 -13.18
N VAL A 28 -18.70 -1.64 -12.97
CA VAL A 28 -18.79 -0.49 -13.86
C VAL A 28 -17.70 -0.57 -14.92
N SER A 29 -18.11 -0.57 -16.19
CA SER A 29 -17.21 -0.56 -17.34
C SER A 29 -17.27 0.78 -18.08
N ASN A 30 -16.41 0.95 -19.09
CA ASN A 30 -16.36 2.14 -19.94
C ASN A 30 -16.01 3.44 -19.17
N LEU A 31 -14.96 3.35 -18.35
CA LEU A 31 -14.50 4.45 -17.51
C LEU A 31 -13.93 5.62 -18.34
N PRO A 32 -14.07 6.86 -17.86
CA PRO A 32 -13.52 8.03 -18.54
C PRO A 32 -12.00 7.95 -18.69
N GLY A 33 -11.49 8.44 -19.83
CA GLY A 33 -10.07 8.36 -20.22
C GLY A 33 -9.05 8.76 -19.13
N PRO A 34 -9.28 9.80 -18.31
CA PRO A 34 -8.37 10.15 -17.21
C PRO A 34 -8.21 9.04 -16.16
N LEU A 35 -9.23 8.22 -15.93
CA LEU A 35 -9.16 7.09 -14.98
C LEU A 35 -8.41 5.88 -15.57
N THR A 36 -8.30 5.78 -16.89
CA THR A 36 -7.61 4.68 -17.58
C THR A 36 -6.23 5.07 -18.11
N ALA A 37 -5.88 6.36 -18.06
CA ALA A 37 -4.61 6.91 -18.57
C ALA A 37 -3.37 6.26 -17.95
N LEU A 38 -3.39 5.94 -16.65
CA LEU A 38 -2.26 5.30 -15.97
C LEU A 38 -2.04 3.85 -16.38
N GLY A 39 -3.03 3.23 -17.04
CA GLY A 39 -2.99 1.86 -17.53
C GLY A 39 -2.46 1.76 -18.96
N GLN A 40 -2.37 2.90 -19.66
CA GLN A 40 -1.76 2.96 -20.98
C GLN A 40 -0.28 2.60 -20.91
N THR A 41 0.21 2.04 -22.01
CA THR A 41 1.60 1.61 -22.13
C THR A 41 2.37 2.47 -23.12
N PHE A 42 3.68 2.49 -22.96
CA PHE A 42 4.61 2.99 -23.96
C PHE A 42 5.68 1.93 -24.22
N PRO A 43 6.19 1.83 -25.46
CA PRO A 43 7.19 0.83 -25.80
C PRO A 43 8.56 1.24 -25.22
N LEU A 44 9.20 0.31 -24.52
CA LEU A 44 10.60 0.39 -24.11
C LEU A 44 11.37 -0.82 -24.69
N GLY A 45 11.90 -0.65 -25.89
CA GLY A 45 12.58 -1.74 -26.60
C GLY A 45 11.60 -2.84 -27.02
N LYS A 46 11.68 -4.02 -26.40
CA LYS A 46 10.79 -5.17 -26.66
C LYS A 46 9.67 -5.34 -25.62
N THR A 47 9.58 -4.44 -24.65
CA THR A 47 8.64 -4.55 -23.53
C THR A 47 7.81 -3.29 -23.44
N ASP A 48 6.49 -3.46 -23.31
CA ASP A 48 5.57 -2.36 -23.06
C ASP A 48 5.51 -2.09 -21.55
N ILE A 49 5.76 -0.84 -21.17
CA ILE A 49 5.73 -0.40 -19.78
C ILE A 49 4.50 0.48 -19.56
N THR A 50 3.72 0.15 -18.53
CA THR A 50 2.56 0.93 -18.11
C THR A 50 2.98 2.20 -17.36
N TYR A 51 2.32 3.34 -17.60
CA TYR A 51 2.58 4.58 -16.85
C TYR A 51 2.42 4.39 -15.33
N GLY A 52 1.49 3.53 -14.90
CA GLY A 52 1.28 3.16 -13.51
C GLY A 52 2.49 2.51 -12.83
N SER A 53 3.32 1.78 -13.59
CA SER A 53 4.58 1.22 -13.09
C SER A 53 5.57 2.32 -12.71
N LEU A 54 5.62 3.41 -13.49
CA LEU A 54 6.45 4.58 -13.17
C LEU A 54 5.97 5.28 -11.89
N VAL A 55 4.65 5.44 -11.73
CA VAL A 55 4.06 5.98 -10.50
C VAL A 55 4.44 5.12 -9.29
N THR A 56 4.37 3.79 -9.44
CA THR A 56 4.72 2.85 -8.38
C THR A 56 6.19 2.97 -7.99
N ILE A 57 7.10 3.01 -8.97
CA ILE A 57 8.54 3.21 -8.73
C ILE A 57 8.81 4.57 -8.07
N ALA A 58 8.16 5.65 -8.53
CA ALA A 58 8.31 6.98 -7.96
C ALA A 58 7.86 7.03 -6.50
N LEU A 59 6.71 6.45 -6.16
CA LEU A 59 6.22 6.32 -4.79
C LEU A 59 7.18 5.51 -3.93
N PHE A 60 7.71 4.41 -4.47
CA PHE A 60 8.67 3.57 -3.79
C PHE A 60 9.95 4.34 -3.43
N LEU A 61 10.52 5.09 -4.38
CA LEU A 61 11.69 5.94 -4.14
C LEU A 61 11.39 7.07 -3.14
N LEU A 62 10.22 7.69 -3.24
CA LEU A 62 9.79 8.74 -2.32
C LEU A 62 9.67 8.23 -0.89
N LEU A 63 9.05 7.07 -0.68
CA LEU A 63 8.94 6.45 0.64
C LEU A 63 10.28 5.93 1.14
N ALA A 64 11.13 5.38 0.27
CA ALA A 64 12.49 4.98 0.62
C ALA A 64 13.27 6.18 1.16
N TYR A 65 13.21 7.32 0.47
CA TYR A 65 13.84 8.56 0.93
C TYR A 65 13.20 9.07 2.23
N ALA A 66 11.87 9.12 2.30
CA ALA A 66 11.15 9.58 3.48
C ALA A 66 11.51 8.76 4.73
N LEU A 67 11.57 7.43 4.63
CA LEU A 67 11.87 6.56 5.77
C LEU A 67 13.36 6.56 6.15
N SER A 68 14.26 6.59 5.17
CA SER A 68 15.71 6.49 5.42
C SER A 68 16.36 7.83 5.79
N SER A 69 15.89 8.92 5.20
CA SER A 69 16.63 10.17 5.13
C SER A 69 15.97 11.32 5.88
N THR A 70 14.69 11.20 6.28
CA THR A 70 13.98 12.29 6.97
C THR A 70 13.83 12.06 8.47
N GLY A 71 13.62 13.18 9.20
CA GLY A 71 13.25 13.12 10.61
C GLY A 71 11.98 12.29 10.82
N TRP A 72 10.96 12.43 9.96
CA TRP A 72 9.71 11.67 10.07
C TRP A 72 9.96 10.16 10.07
N GLY A 73 10.80 9.66 9.16
CA GLY A 73 11.18 8.25 9.10
C GLY A 73 11.79 7.74 10.41
N ARG A 74 12.71 8.49 11.02
CA ARG A 74 13.31 8.14 12.33
C ARG A 74 12.26 8.04 13.43
N HIS A 75 11.28 8.95 13.44
CA HIS A 75 10.19 8.91 14.41
C HIS A 75 9.30 7.67 14.20
N VAL A 76 9.03 7.29 12.94
CA VAL A 76 8.25 6.08 12.60
C VAL A 76 8.97 4.82 13.10
N TYR A 77 10.27 4.69 12.86
CA TYR A 77 11.05 3.56 13.39
C TYR A 77 11.11 3.56 14.92
N ALA A 78 11.26 4.72 15.57
CA ALA A 78 11.24 4.84 17.02
C ALA A 78 9.90 4.40 17.62
N LEU A 79 8.78 4.85 17.02
CA LEU A 79 7.43 4.42 17.40
C LEU A 79 7.27 2.91 17.28
N GLY A 80 7.79 2.31 16.20
CA GLY A 80 7.72 0.86 15.99
C GLY A 80 8.57 0.04 16.98
N ASN A 81 9.69 0.59 17.46
CA ASN A 81 10.59 -0.14 18.37
C ASN A 81 10.10 -0.11 19.82
N SER A 82 9.73 1.08 20.31
CA SER A 82 9.10 1.23 21.62
C SER A 82 8.23 2.49 21.64
N PRO A 83 6.89 2.36 21.58
CA PRO A 83 5.98 3.50 21.65
C PRO A 83 6.14 4.30 22.95
N GLU A 84 6.42 3.62 24.06
CA GLU A 84 6.61 4.28 25.35
C GLU A 84 7.91 5.08 25.39
N ALA A 85 9.02 4.51 24.92
CA ALA A 85 10.28 5.25 24.83
C ALA A 85 10.19 6.42 23.84
N ALA A 86 9.49 6.24 22.70
CA ALA A 86 9.24 7.33 21.76
C ALA A 86 8.47 8.49 22.44
N ARG A 87 7.43 8.18 23.23
CA ARG A 87 6.66 9.18 23.97
C ARG A 87 7.52 9.91 25.01
N LEU A 88 8.37 9.18 25.75
CA LEU A 88 9.28 9.77 26.73
C LEU A 88 10.34 10.68 26.09
N ASN A 89 10.73 10.41 24.84
CA ASN A 89 11.61 11.26 24.04
C ASN A 89 10.89 12.44 23.35
N GLY A 90 9.66 12.76 23.77
CA GLY A 90 8.90 13.92 23.26
C GLY A 90 8.18 13.68 21.93
N ILE A 91 8.18 12.47 21.39
CA ILE A 91 7.45 12.13 20.17
C ILE A 91 5.96 12.06 20.49
N ARG A 92 5.14 12.83 19.77
CA ARG A 92 3.67 12.77 19.86
C ARG A 92 3.15 11.50 19.17
N THR A 93 3.33 10.35 19.81
CA THR A 93 3.05 9.01 19.26
C THR A 93 1.66 8.90 18.64
N SER A 94 0.60 9.38 19.31
CA SER A 94 -0.76 9.36 18.76
C SER A 94 -0.89 10.09 17.42
N ARG A 95 -0.28 11.27 17.27
CA ARG A 95 -0.33 12.04 16.01
C ARG A 95 0.47 11.35 14.91
N LEU A 96 1.61 10.76 15.29
CA LEU A 96 2.45 10.02 14.37
C LEU A 96 1.75 8.75 13.87
N THR A 97 1.08 8.01 14.75
CA THR A 97 0.27 6.84 14.39
C THR A 97 -0.82 7.21 13.39
N ILE A 98 -1.58 8.29 13.66
CA ILE A 98 -2.60 8.79 12.71
C ILE A 98 -1.94 9.12 11.37
N GLY A 99 -0.83 9.86 11.36
CA GLY A 99 -0.11 10.21 10.14
C GLY A 99 0.34 9.00 9.33
N VAL A 100 0.85 7.94 9.97
CA VAL A 100 1.23 6.69 9.30
C VAL A 100 0.02 6.02 8.65
N TYR A 101 -1.11 5.93 9.35
CA TYR A 101 -2.35 5.39 8.77
C TYR A 101 -2.91 6.25 7.64
N THR A 102 -2.81 7.58 7.73
CA THR A 102 -3.22 8.49 6.67
C THR A 102 -2.37 8.30 5.41
N VAL A 103 -1.05 8.20 5.55
CA VAL A 103 -0.14 7.91 4.43
C VAL A 103 -0.45 6.55 3.83
N ALA A 104 -0.67 5.51 4.65
CA ALA A 104 -1.06 4.19 4.16
C ALA A 104 -2.38 4.25 3.36
N GLY A 105 -3.41 4.92 3.88
CA GLY A 105 -4.69 5.10 3.18
C GLY A 105 -4.54 5.84 1.84
N LEU A 106 -3.69 6.87 1.78
CA LEU A 106 -3.39 7.57 0.53
C LEU A 106 -2.71 6.65 -0.49
N LEU A 107 -1.75 5.82 -0.05
CA LEU A 107 -1.09 4.84 -0.92
C LEU A 107 -2.06 3.76 -1.41
N TYR A 108 -2.97 3.28 -0.56
CA TYR A 108 -4.04 2.37 -0.97
C TYR A 108 -4.97 3.01 -2.01
N GLY A 109 -5.31 4.29 -1.85
CA GLY A 109 -6.10 5.03 -2.84
C GLY A 109 -5.40 5.12 -4.20
N VAL A 110 -4.09 5.41 -4.21
CA VAL A 110 -3.30 5.40 -5.46
C VAL A 110 -3.22 3.99 -6.04
N ALA A 111 -3.00 2.96 -5.23
CA ALA A 111 -2.98 1.58 -5.70
C ALA A 111 -4.32 1.16 -6.33
N ALA A 112 -5.45 1.57 -5.74
CA ALA A 112 -6.79 1.35 -6.30
C ALA A 112 -6.97 2.06 -7.66
N LEU A 113 -6.51 3.31 -7.79
CA LEU A 113 -6.51 4.01 -9.08
C LEU A 113 -5.66 3.30 -10.13
N LEU A 114 -4.48 2.80 -9.75
CA LEU A 114 -3.62 2.02 -10.65
C LEU A 114 -4.28 0.71 -11.08
N LEU A 115 -4.96 0.02 -10.15
CA LEU A 115 -5.70 -1.20 -10.44
C LEU A 115 -6.84 -0.95 -11.43
N ILE A 116 -7.71 0.02 -11.13
CA ILE A 116 -8.83 0.43 -11.99
C ILE A 116 -8.32 0.84 -13.37
N SER A 117 -7.23 1.61 -13.40
CA SER A 117 -6.66 2.09 -14.65
C SER A 117 -6.11 0.95 -15.51
N ARG A 118 -5.56 -0.10 -14.88
CA ARG A 118 -5.02 -1.29 -15.56
C ARG A 118 -6.13 -2.20 -16.07
N THR A 119 -7.20 -2.38 -15.30
CA THR A 119 -8.31 -3.29 -15.65
C THR A 119 -9.35 -2.63 -16.55
N GLY A 120 -9.44 -1.29 -16.54
CA GLY A 120 -10.44 -0.53 -17.29
C GLY A 120 -11.85 -0.62 -16.72
N VAL A 121 -12.01 -1.24 -15.54
CA VAL A 121 -13.31 -1.47 -14.89
C VAL A 121 -13.23 -1.21 -13.38
N GLY A 122 -14.30 -0.67 -12.83
CA GLY A 122 -14.54 -0.57 -11.39
C GLY A 122 -15.31 -1.80 -10.92
N ASP A 123 -14.58 -2.81 -10.44
CA ASP A 123 -15.16 -4.04 -9.93
C ASP A 123 -15.22 -4.02 -8.38
N PRO A 124 -16.41 -4.10 -7.76
CA PRO A 124 -16.54 -4.12 -6.30
C PRO A 124 -15.92 -5.37 -5.65
N GLN A 125 -15.65 -6.44 -6.42
CA GLN A 125 -14.97 -7.64 -5.94
C GLN A 125 -13.43 -7.53 -5.98
N ALA A 126 -12.88 -6.45 -6.54
CA ALA A 126 -11.44 -6.30 -6.72
C ALA A 126 -10.71 -6.06 -5.38
N GLY A 127 -9.53 -6.69 -5.23
CA GLY A 127 -8.60 -6.40 -4.14
C GLY A 127 -8.95 -7.02 -2.78
N GLN A 128 -9.83 -8.03 -2.73
CA GLN A 128 -10.23 -8.70 -1.48
C GLN A 128 -9.06 -9.24 -0.65
N THR A 129 -8.01 -9.74 -1.30
CA THR A 129 -6.82 -10.27 -0.64
C THR A 129 -5.66 -9.29 -0.56
N ASP A 130 -5.75 -8.11 -1.19
CA ASP A 130 -4.59 -7.25 -1.38
C ASP A 130 -4.01 -6.69 -0.06
N ASN A 131 -4.83 -6.59 1.00
CA ASN A 131 -4.32 -6.27 2.33
C ASN A 131 -3.41 -7.40 2.88
N LEU A 132 -3.84 -8.66 2.78
CA LEU A 132 -3.06 -9.82 3.20
C LEU A 132 -1.83 -10.03 2.30
N ASP A 133 -1.97 -9.81 1.00
CA ASP A 133 -0.87 -9.92 0.04
C ASP A 133 0.20 -8.86 0.32
N SER A 134 -0.22 -7.63 0.68
CA SER A 134 0.72 -6.57 1.07
C SER A 134 1.47 -6.90 2.36
N ILE A 135 0.79 -7.50 3.35
CA ILE A 135 1.42 -7.98 4.59
C ILE A 135 2.42 -9.10 4.26
N THR A 136 2.01 -10.05 3.43
CA THR A 136 2.85 -11.18 3.00
C THR A 136 4.11 -10.68 2.30
N ALA A 137 3.98 -9.72 1.38
CA ALA A 137 5.10 -9.13 0.66
C ALA A 137 6.08 -8.40 1.60
N VAL A 138 5.59 -7.57 2.53
CA VAL A 138 6.49 -6.82 3.42
C VAL A 138 7.19 -7.72 4.45
N VAL A 139 6.50 -8.77 4.92
CA VAL A 139 7.05 -9.75 5.87
C VAL A 139 8.07 -10.64 5.19
N LEU A 140 7.79 -11.12 3.97
CA LEU A 140 8.74 -11.86 3.15
C LEU A 140 9.99 -11.02 2.85
N GLY A 141 9.80 -9.71 2.66
CA GLY A 141 10.87 -8.72 2.55
C GLY A 141 11.64 -8.43 3.85
N GLY A 142 11.29 -9.07 4.96
CA GLY A 142 12.01 -8.95 6.24
C GLY A 142 11.48 -7.86 7.18
N THR A 143 10.31 -7.29 6.93
CA THR A 143 9.67 -6.31 7.85
C THR A 143 9.02 -7.03 9.02
N SER A 144 9.25 -6.54 10.24
CA SER A 144 8.68 -7.11 11.47
C SER A 144 7.21 -6.71 11.63
N LEU A 145 6.33 -7.69 11.85
CA LEU A 145 4.91 -7.47 12.22
C LEU A 145 4.75 -6.78 13.59
N PHE A 146 5.75 -6.92 14.46
CA PHE A 146 5.74 -6.35 15.80
C PHE A 146 6.41 -4.97 15.87
N GLY A 147 6.89 -4.45 14.72
CA GLY A 147 7.46 -3.12 14.59
C GLY A 147 8.97 -3.04 14.81
N GLY A 148 9.50 -1.83 14.63
CA GLY A 148 10.87 -1.45 14.99
C GLY A 148 11.97 -1.93 14.04
N ARG A 149 11.66 -2.83 13.09
CA ARG A 149 12.61 -3.40 12.14
C ARG A 149 11.97 -3.57 10.77
N GLY A 150 12.68 -3.16 9.73
CA GLY A 150 12.28 -3.31 8.33
C GLY A 150 13.10 -2.40 7.43
N SER A 151 13.23 -2.79 6.16
CA SER A 151 13.90 -2.01 5.14
C SER A 151 13.01 -1.88 3.93
N VAL A 152 12.90 -0.67 3.38
CA VAL A 152 12.12 -0.41 2.16
C VAL A 152 12.62 -1.29 1.02
N LEU A 153 13.95 -1.42 0.85
CA LEU A 153 14.54 -2.33 -0.16
C LEU A 153 14.15 -3.80 0.06
N GLY A 154 14.10 -4.27 1.30
CA GLY A 154 13.64 -5.62 1.61
C GLY A 154 12.19 -5.82 1.18
N THR A 155 11.32 -4.86 1.52
CA THR A 155 9.93 -4.83 1.07
C THR A 155 9.80 -4.86 -0.46
N PHE A 156 10.63 -4.13 -1.20
CA PHE A 156 10.63 -4.17 -2.67
C PHE A 156 10.82 -5.58 -3.21
N ILE A 157 11.84 -6.26 -2.69
CA ILE A 157 12.18 -7.63 -3.11
C ILE A 157 11.02 -8.56 -2.77
N GLY A 158 10.44 -8.44 -1.57
CA GLY A 158 9.27 -9.21 -1.17
C GLY A 158 8.06 -8.99 -2.10
N VAL A 159 7.79 -7.74 -2.49
CA VAL A 159 6.73 -7.40 -3.46
C VAL A 159 6.99 -8.01 -4.83
N LEU A 160 8.24 -7.97 -5.33
CA LEU A 160 8.58 -8.61 -6.60
C LEU A 160 8.39 -10.13 -6.54
N ILE A 161 8.78 -10.78 -5.45
CA ILE A 161 8.61 -12.22 -5.27
C ILE A 161 7.12 -12.58 -5.30
N VAL A 162 6.30 -11.93 -4.46
CA VAL A 162 4.84 -12.16 -4.43
C VAL A 162 4.21 -11.86 -5.79
N GLY A 163 4.66 -10.79 -6.45
CA GLY A 163 4.19 -10.40 -7.78
C GLY A 163 4.47 -11.47 -8.84
N VAL A 164 5.68 -12.05 -8.86
CA VAL A 164 6.02 -13.13 -9.79
C VAL A 164 5.17 -14.37 -9.50
N PHE A 165 5.00 -14.77 -8.23
CA PHE A 165 4.18 -15.93 -7.88
C PHE A 165 2.68 -15.78 -8.23
N ARG A 166 2.15 -14.55 -8.25
CA ARG A 166 0.76 -14.30 -8.65
C ARG A 166 0.55 -14.30 -10.18
N ASN A 167 1.61 -14.08 -10.96
CA ASN A 167 1.52 -13.88 -12.42
C ASN A 167 2.27 -14.94 -13.26
N GLY A 168 3.06 -15.81 -12.63
CA GLY A 168 3.72 -16.97 -13.25
C GLY A 168 2.93 -18.24 -13.00
#